data_AF-A0A9X2A6V3-F1
#
_entry.id   AF-A0A9X2A6V3-F1
#
_cell.length_a   1.000
_cell.length_b   1.000
_cell.length_c   1.000
_cell.angle_alpha   90.00
_cell.angle_beta   90.00
_cell.angle_gamma   90.00
#
_symmetry.space_group_name_H-M   'P 1'
#
loop_
_entity.id
_entity.type
_entity.pdbx_description
1 polymer ?
#
loop_
_entity_poly.entity_id
_entity_poly.type
_entity_poly.pdbx_seq_one_letter_code
_entity_poly.pdbx_strand_id
1 'polypeptide(L)'
;MRRFLDKVFKDSTIEAPLSAPSLPSDLTYTEMTYMTKRGYLARKLSQYLSSNHEEGDSAFYLSLAKRVFLRKKTENLNEQLLYLSEKMLAWNEQNQNIPELIEKLGVRNDIQNAMLKAYDMHQQDLFASPNIVMKESTVREVKQEEITTWTVYRDVIFAATQGHFLLITEEDVEQYKAGTVLCEGEIMERSDIPVRRNQAKEALEKKISNPAKIMSWLLVLSEAITNTIKHAEEGTMTVIEDEEASETRFIIEDRGPGFPLKDLPKTTLLAGYSTKRSMGQGFTLMMKMTKQVVLYTSPLGSTIILIFDSSEGIE
;
A
#
# COMPACT_ATOMS: atom_id res chain seq x y z
N MET A 1 -46.47 -33.78 15.67
CA MET A 1 -45.74 -32.51 15.78
C MET A 1 -44.30 -32.69 15.27
N ARG A 2 -44.16 -32.82 13.95
CA ARG A 2 -42.92 -33.25 13.26
C ARG A 2 -42.62 -32.31 12.09
N ARG A 3 -42.93 -31.02 12.25
CA ARG A 3 -43.00 -30.03 11.14
C ARG A 3 -42.66 -28.58 11.54
N PHE A 4 -41.84 -28.40 12.58
CA PHE A 4 -41.38 -27.05 12.99
C PHE A 4 -39.86 -26.91 13.15
N LEU A 5 -39.07 -27.91 12.75
CA LEU A 5 -37.61 -27.92 12.88
C LEU A 5 -36.81 -27.73 11.58
N ASP A 6 -37.45 -27.53 10.43
CA ASP A 6 -36.75 -27.44 9.12
C ASP A 6 -36.62 -26.02 8.54
N LYS A 7 -36.64 -24.96 9.37
CA LYS A 7 -36.60 -23.59 8.81
C LYS A 7 -35.72 -22.55 9.53
N VAL A 8 -34.80 -22.96 10.41
CA VAL A 8 -33.89 -22.02 11.09
C VAL A 8 -32.40 -22.38 10.92
N PHE A 9 -32.06 -23.49 10.25
CA PHE A 9 -30.71 -23.69 9.71
C PHE A 9 -30.68 -23.19 8.27
N LYS A 10 -30.53 -21.87 8.12
CA LYS A 10 -30.00 -21.31 6.87
C LYS A 10 -28.50 -21.17 7.11
N ASP A 11 -27.74 -22.13 6.57
CA ASP A 11 -26.29 -22.06 6.45
C ASP A 11 -25.89 -20.71 5.82
N SER A 12 -25.51 -19.76 6.67
CA SER A 12 -24.55 -18.74 6.28
C SER A 12 -23.19 -19.32 6.59
N THR A 13 -22.58 -19.97 5.61
CA THR A 13 -21.13 -20.15 5.55
C THR A 13 -20.50 -18.78 5.75
N ILE A 14 -20.08 -18.49 6.97
CA ILE A 14 -19.26 -17.32 7.30
C ILE A 14 -17.90 -17.64 6.68
N GLU A 15 -17.67 -17.14 5.46
CA GLU A 15 -16.34 -17.14 4.87
C GLU A 15 -15.42 -16.35 5.80
N ALA A 16 -14.33 -16.99 6.22
CA ALA A 16 -13.30 -16.33 7.01
C ALA A 16 -12.72 -15.16 6.18
N PRO A 17 -12.45 -13.99 6.78
CA PRO A 17 -11.84 -12.88 6.08
C PRO A 17 -10.50 -13.33 5.46
N LEU A 18 -10.32 -13.04 4.16
CA LEU A 18 -9.13 -13.37 3.36
C LEU A 18 -7.85 -12.95 4.11
N SER A 19 -7.21 -13.90 4.80
CA SER A 19 -5.94 -13.67 5.47
C SER A 19 -4.82 -13.68 4.44
N ALA A 20 -4.04 -12.60 4.35
CA ALA A 20 -2.87 -12.55 3.48
C ALA A 20 -1.90 -13.69 3.85
N PRO A 21 -1.46 -14.52 2.89
CA PRO A 21 -0.56 -15.64 3.16
C PRO A 21 0.84 -15.14 3.58
N SER A 22 1.51 -15.92 4.42
CA SER A 22 2.90 -15.63 4.82
C SER A 22 3.83 -15.72 3.60
N LEU A 23 4.53 -14.62 3.30
CA LEU A 23 5.54 -14.55 2.25
C LEU A 23 6.71 -15.51 2.53
N PRO A 24 7.30 -16.15 1.51
CA PRO A 24 8.56 -16.88 1.65
C PRO A 24 9.67 -15.97 2.19
N SER A 25 10.49 -16.48 3.12
CA SER A 25 11.48 -15.71 3.89
C SER A 25 12.74 -15.31 3.11
N ASP A 26 12.91 -15.80 1.89
CA ASP A 26 14.14 -15.75 1.09
C ASP A 26 13.91 -15.26 -0.36
N LEU A 27 12.94 -14.36 -0.57
CA LEU A 27 12.65 -13.79 -1.90
C LEU A 27 13.64 -12.70 -2.31
N THR A 28 14.13 -12.79 -3.54
CA THR A 28 14.82 -11.70 -4.23
C THR A 28 13.83 -10.65 -4.74
N TYR A 29 14.32 -9.43 -5.02
CA TYR A 29 13.50 -8.36 -5.59
C TYR A 29 12.85 -8.76 -6.92
N THR A 30 13.61 -9.39 -7.83
CA THR A 30 13.10 -9.88 -9.11
C THR A 30 11.95 -10.87 -8.92
N GLU A 31 12.06 -11.79 -7.95
CA GLU A 31 10.99 -12.73 -7.62
C GLU A 31 9.75 -12.01 -7.06
N MET A 32 9.93 -11.02 -6.18
CA MET A 32 8.80 -10.25 -5.63
C MET A 32 8.08 -9.44 -6.71
N THR A 33 8.82 -8.71 -7.55
CA THR A 33 8.25 -7.94 -8.67
C THR A 33 7.49 -8.86 -9.62
N TYR A 34 8.05 -10.02 -9.94
CA TYR A 34 7.40 -11.01 -10.78
C TYR A 34 6.10 -11.55 -10.15
N MET A 35 6.13 -11.90 -8.85
CA MET A 35 4.96 -12.35 -8.10
C MET A 35 3.86 -11.27 -8.02
N THR A 36 4.23 -10.00 -7.83
CA THR A 36 3.28 -8.87 -7.81
C THR A 36 2.70 -8.58 -9.20
N LYS A 37 3.51 -8.57 -10.26
CA LYS A 37 3.03 -8.43 -11.65
C LYS A 37 2.04 -9.54 -12.01
N ARG A 38 2.36 -10.78 -11.62
CA ARG A 38 1.46 -11.93 -11.82
C ARG A 38 0.15 -11.77 -11.06
N GLY A 39 0.22 -11.34 -9.80
CA GLY A 39 -0.97 -11.12 -8.97
C GLY A 39 -1.85 -10.00 -9.50
N TYR A 40 -1.25 -8.89 -9.93
CA TYR A 40 -1.95 -7.78 -10.54
C TYR A 40 -2.67 -8.21 -11.81
N LEU A 41 -1.96 -8.94 -12.68
CA LEU A 41 -2.53 -9.44 -13.93
C LEU A 41 -3.69 -10.41 -13.64
N ALA A 42 -3.54 -11.34 -12.67
CA ALA A 42 -4.61 -12.27 -12.30
C ALA A 42 -5.85 -11.54 -11.77
N ARG A 43 -5.66 -10.47 -10.99
CA ARG A 43 -6.75 -9.61 -10.53
C ARG A 43 -7.47 -8.92 -11.69
N LYS A 44 -6.74 -8.44 -12.70
CA LYS A 44 -7.33 -7.84 -13.91
C LYS A 44 -8.10 -8.85 -14.74
N LEU A 45 -7.55 -10.05 -14.94
CA LEU A 45 -8.26 -11.12 -15.61
C LEU A 45 -9.57 -11.47 -14.88
N SER A 46 -9.53 -11.52 -13.54
CA SER A 46 -10.73 -11.75 -12.73
C SER A 46 -11.78 -10.65 -12.96
N GLN A 47 -11.38 -9.38 -12.90
CA GLN A 47 -12.27 -8.23 -13.16
C GLN A 47 -12.90 -8.23 -14.55
N TYR A 48 -12.21 -8.77 -15.56
CA TYR A 48 -12.73 -8.85 -16.93
C TYR A 48 -13.62 -10.08 -17.17
N LEU A 49 -13.49 -11.12 -16.34
CA LEU A 49 -14.32 -12.32 -16.39
C LEU A 49 -15.59 -12.20 -15.56
N SER A 50 -15.46 -11.57 -14.39
CA SER A 50 -16.48 -11.43 -13.37
C SER A 50 -16.44 -10.00 -12.85
N SER A 51 -17.59 -9.33 -12.72
CA SER A 51 -17.66 -8.02 -12.04
C SER A 51 -17.48 -8.12 -10.51
N ASN A 52 -16.93 -9.22 -10.00
CA ASN A 52 -16.79 -9.51 -8.58
C ASN A 52 -15.38 -9.17 -8.09
N HIS A 53 -15.25 -8.06 -7.37
CA HIS A 53 -13.96 -7.52 -6.90
C HIS A 53 -13.24 -8.44 -5.89
N GLU A 54 -13.99 -9.21 -5.08
CA GLU A 54 -13.42 -10.04 -4.00
C GLU A 54 -12.60 -11.23 -4.52
N GLU A 55 -13.01 -11.83 -5.64
CA GLU A 55 -12.28 -12.92 -6.30
C GLU A 55 -10.92 -12.46 -6.82
N GLY A 56 -10.85 -11.23 -7.35
CA GLY A 56 -9.64 -10.64 -7.89
C GLY A 56 -8.57 -10.35 -6.82
N ASP A 57 -8.99 -9.87 -5.65
CA ASP A 57 -8.07 -9.62 -4.55
C ASP A 57 -7.53 -10.94 -3.95
N SER A 58 -8.38 -11.97 -3.85
CA SER A 58 -7.94 -13.31 -3.47
C SER A 58 -6.85 -13.87 -4.40
N ALA A 59 -6.99 -13.71 -5.71
CA ALA A 59 -5.98 -14.11 -6.68
C ALA A 59 -4.66 -13.35 -6.50
N PHE A 60 -4.72 -12.04 -6.22
CA PHE A 60 -3.53 -11.23 -5.95
C PHE A 60 -2.74 -11.75 -4.74
N TYR A 61 -3.43 -11.96 -3.60
CA TYR A 61 -2.78 -12.46 -2.39
C TYR A 61 -2.22 -13.88 -2.57
N LEU A 62 -2.94 -14.74 -3.28
CA LEU A 62 -2.47 -16.09 -3.59
C LEU A 62 -1.18 -16.07 -4.44
N SER A 63 -1.02 -15.09 -5.33
CA SER A 63 0.22 -14.87 -6.08
C SER A 63 1.43 -14.68 -5.17
N LEU A 64 1.24 -14.05 -4.02
CA LEU A 64 2.32 -13.79 -3.07
C LEU A 64 2.72 -15.03 -2.25
N ALA A 65 1.86 -16.05 -2.20
CA ALA A 65 2.10 -17.27 -1.42
C ALA A 65 3.04 -18.28 -2.08
N LYS A 66 3.15 -18.26 -3.42
CA LYS A 66 3.89 -19.27 -4.20
C LYS A 66 4.79 -18.59 -5.22
N ARG A 67 6.00 -19.11 -5.41
CA ARG A 67 6.93 -18.55 -6.40
C ARG A 67 6.49 -18.78 -7.84
N VAL A 68 5.88 -19.93 -8.14
CA VAL A 68 5.53 -20.32 -9.50
C VAL A 68 4.17 -21.01 -9.54
N PHE A 69 3.38 -20.74 -10.59
CA PHE A 69 2.12 -21.43 -10.88
C PHE A 69 2.22 -22.18 -12.21
N LEU A 70 2.45 -23.49 -12.19
CA LEU A 70 2.70 -24.30 -13.40
C LEU A 70 1.52 -25.18 -13.86
N ARG A 71 0.42 -25.25 -13.10
CA ARG A 71 -0.66 -26.23 -13.36
C ARG A 71 -1.73 -25.67 -14.31
N LYS A 72 -1.89 -26.35 -15.46
CA LYS A 72 -2.87 -26.03 -16.52
C LYS A 72 -4.32 -26.39 -16.20
N LYS A 73 -4.56 -27.29 -15.22
CA LYS A 73 -5.90 -27.73 -14.82
C LYS A 73 -6.05 -27.63 -13.31
N THR A 74 -6.69 -26.56 -12.86
CA THR A 74 -7.12 -26.37 -11.48
C THR A 74 -8.63 -26.17 -11.51
N GLU A 75 -9.35 -26.79 -10.57
CA GLU A 75 -10.79 -26.52 -10.38
C GLU A 75 -11.01 -25.12 -9.79
N ASN A 76 -9.96 -24.55 -9.21
CA ASN A 76 -9.93 -23.20 -8.66
C ASN A 76 -9.62 -22.16 -9.74
N LEU A 77 -10.55 -21.21 -9.95
CA LEU A 77 -10.42 -20.11 -10.91
C LEU A 77 -9.21 -19.22 -10.61
N ASN A 78 -8.95 -18.85 -9.34
CA ASN A 78 -7.83 -17.99 -8.98
C ASN A 78 -6.48 -18.62 -9.32
N GLU A 79 -6.31 -19.92 -9.09
CA GLU A 79 -5.09 -20.62 -9.52
C GLU A 79 -4.97 -20.68 -11.05
N GLN A 80 -6.08 -20.80 -11.76
CA GLN A 80 -6.10 -20.76 -13.23
C GLN A 80 -5.69 -19.38 -13.75
N LEU A 81 -6.20 -18.29 -13.17
CA LEU A 81 -5.83 -16.92 -13.56
C LEU A 81 -4.37 -16.61 -13.26
N LEU A 82 -3.84 -17.11 -12.15
CA LEU A 82 -2.42 -16.99 -11.80
C LEU A 82 -1.53 -17.76 -12.77
N TYR A 83 -1.93 -18.96 -13.16
CA TYR A 83 -1.24 -19.74 -14.20
C TYR A 83 -1.22 -19.01 -15.55
N LEU A 84 -2.32 -18.40 -15.96
CA LEU A 84 -2.40 -17.65 -17.21
C LEU A 84 -1.56 -16.37 -17.16
N SER A 85 -1.57 -15.70 -16.01
CA SER A 85 -0.74 -14.51 -15.77
C SER A 85 0.75 -14.84 -15.81
N GLU A 86 1.15 -15.96 -15.19
CA GLU A 86 2.51 -16.53 -15.28
C GLU A 86 2.92 -16.75 -16.74
N LYS A 87 2.04 -17.34 -17.56
CA LYS A 87 2.30 -17.58 -18.98
C LYS A 87 2.55 -16.30 -19.75
N MET A 88 1.69 -15.29 -19.56
CA MET A 88 1.83 -14.01 -20.25
C MET A 88 3.14 -13.31 -19.91
N LEU A 89 3.54 -13.31 -18.64
CA LEU A 89 4.81 -12.72 -18.22
C LEU A 89 6.02 -13.50 -18.76
N ALA A 90 5.98 -14.84 -18.72
CA ALA A 90 7.05 -15.66 -19.28
C ALA A 90 7.21 -15.49 -20.81
N TRP A 91 6.10 -15.33 -21.54
CA TRP A 91 6.12 -15.02 -22.98
C TRP A 91 6.76 -13.66 -23.25
N ASN A 92 6.53 -12.69 -22.36
CA ASN A 92 7.14 -11.37 -22.45
C ASN A 92 8.65 -11.43 -22.26
N GLU A 93 9.12 -12.13 -21.24
CA GLU A 93 10.56 -12.32 -20.98
C GLU A 93 11.27 -13.03 -22.15
N GLN A 94 10.53 -13.86 -22.88
CA GLN A 94 11.01 -14.57 -24.08
C GLN A 94 10.83 -13.76 -25.37
N ASN A 95 10.35 -12.51 -25.30
CA ASN A 95 10.04 -11.64 -26.44
C ASN A 95 9.13 -12.31 -27.48
N GLN A 96 8.15 -13.08 -27.02
CA GLN A 96 7.19 -13.78 -27.88
C GLN A 96 5.97 -12.91 -28.20
N ASN A 97 5.30 -13.22 -29.32
CA ASN A 97 4.05 -12.57 -29.70
C ASN A 97 2.89 -13.02 -28.79
N ILE A 98 2.66 -12.28 -27.70
CA ILE A 98 1.66 -12.61 -26.68
C ILE A 98 0.24 -12.73 -27.26
N PRO A 99 -0.29 -11.78 -28.07
CA PRO A 99 -1.60 -11.94 -28.70
C PRO A 99 -1.77 -13.24 -29.48
N GLU A 100 -0.80 -13.60 -30.32
CA GLU A 100 -0.85 -14.84 -31.12
C GLU A 100 -0.83 -16.10 -30.23
N LEU A 101 -0.08 -16.08 -29.14
CA LEU A 101 -0.03 -17.18 -28.18
C LEU A 101 -1.30 -17.31 -27.35
N ILE A 102 -1.97 -16.20 -27.04
CA ILE A 102 -3.30 -16.20 -26.41
C ILE A 102 -4.32 -16.83 -27.34
N GLU A 103 -4.29 -16.50 -28.64
CA GLU A 103 -5.22 -17.05 -29.62
C GLU A 103 -5.10 -18.56 -29.82
N LYS A 104 -3.89 -19.09 -29.69
CA LYS A 104 -3.59 -20.52 -29.78
C LYS A 104 -3.83 -21.25 -28.45
N LEU A 105 -4.17 -20.53 -27.39
CA LEU A 105 -4.38 -21.11 -26.07
C LEU A 105 -5.75 -21.79 -26.01
N GLY A 106 -5.77 -23.10 -25.78
CA GLY A 106 -7.01 -23.88 -25.62
C GLY A 106 -7.75 -23.61 -24.29
N VAL A 107 -8.17 -22.38 -24.05
CA VAL A 107 -8.98 -21.91 -22.91
C VAL A 107 -10.37 -21.48 -23.38
N ARG A 108 -11.26 -21.13 -22.44
CA ARG A 108 -12.57 -20.57 -22.77
C ARG A 108 -12.42 -19.20 -23.46
N ASN A 109 -13.33 -18.87 -24.37
CA ASN A 109 -13.28 -17.62 -25.14
C ASN A 109 -13.36 -16.35 -24.27
N ASP A 110 -14.09 -16.39 -23.16
CA ASP A 110 -14.16 -15.26 -22.22
C ASP A 110 -12.82 -14.99 -21.52
N ILE A 111 -12.11 -16.05 -21.12
CA ILE A 111 -10.76 -15.98 -20.57
C ILE A 111 -9.79 -15.44 -21.63
N GLN A 112 -9.88 -15.94 -22.85
CA GLN A 112 -9.06 -15.47 -23.96
C GLN A 112 -9.26 -13.96 -24.22
N ASN A 113 -10.51 -13.50 -24.25
CA ASN A 113 -10.84 -12.08 -24.42
C ASN A 113 -10.34 -11.23 -23.24
N ALA A 114 -10.46 -11.73 -22.00
CA ALA A 114 -9.92 -11.07 -20.82
C ALA A 114 -8.39 -10.93 -20.89
N MET A 115 -7.69 -11.96 -21.37
CA MET A 115 -6.23 -11.92 -21.55
C MET A 115 -5.80 -10.91 -22.62
N LEU A 116 -6.47 -10.89 -23.78
CA LEU A 116 -6.19 -9.91 -24.84
C LEU A 116 -6.43 -8.49 -24.35
N LYS A 117 -7.56 -8.26 -23.66
CA LYS A 117 -7.88 -6.95 -23.07
C LYS A 117 -6.85 -6.52 -22.02
N ALA A 118 -6.44 -7.43 -21.14
CA ALA A 118 -5.43 -7.13 -20.14
C ALA A 118 -4.06 -6.82 -20.75
N TYR A 119 -3.68 -7.52 -21.82
CA TYR A 119 -2.45 -7.24 -22.55
C TYR A 119 -2.48 -5.85 -23.18
N ASP A 120 -3.56 -5.51 -23.88
CA ASP A 120 -3.73 -4.21 -24.55
C ASP A 120 -3.74 -3.05 -23.55
N MET A 121 -4.54 -3.16 -22.48
CA MET A 121 -4.69 -2.09 -21.48
C MET A 121 -3.46 -1.88 -20.59
N HIS A 122 -2.61 -2.90 -20.42
CA HIS A 122 -1.48 -2.86 -19.47
C HIS A 122 -0.13 -3.17 -20.14
N GLN A 123 -0.04 -2.96 -21.46
CA GLN A 123 1.16 -3.27 -22.24
C GLN A 123 2.41 -2.55 -21.70
N GLN A 124 2.30 -1.25 -21.43
CA GLN A 124 3.43 -0.43 -21.00
C GLN A 124 3.85 -0.75 -19.55
N ASP A 125 2.89 -1.02 -18.68
CA ASP A 125 3.13 -1.22 -17.24
C ASP A 125 3.69 -2.62 -16.92
N LEU A 126 3.22 -3.64 -17.64
CA LEU A 126 3.54 -5.03 -17.33
C LEU A 126 4.53 -5.66 -18.32
N PHE A 127 4.53 -5.22 -19.58
CA PHE A 127 5.16 -5.93 -20.68
C PHE A 127 6.30 -5.16 -21.38
N ALA A 128 6.60 -3.91 -21.00
CA ALA A 128 7.78 -3.21 -21.51
C ALA A 128 9.10 -3.82 -20.95
N SER A 129 9.96 -4.32 -21.84
CA SER A 129 11.29 -4.87 -21.48
C SER A 129 12.34 -3.75 -21.30
N PRO A 130 13.20 -3.79 -20.26
CA PRO A 130 14.16 -2.72 -19.92
C PRO A 130 15.53 -2.78 -20.64
N ASN A 131 15.68 -3.42 -21.81
CA ASN A 131 17.01 -3.66 -22.38
C ASN A 131 17.37 -2.77 -23.59
N ILE A 132 18.13 -1.69 -23.35
CA ILE A 132 19.21 -1.22 -24.27
C ILE A 132 20.43 -0.75 -23.44
N VAL A 133 21.43 -1.65 -23.40
CA VAL A 133 22.90 -1.45 -23.44
C VAL A 133 23.63 -0.87 -22.20
N MET A 134 24.39 -1.78 -21.55
CA MET A 134 25.60 -1.50 -20.77
C MET A 134 26.66 -0.74 -21.60
N LYS A 135 27.17 0.39 -21.08
CA LYS A 135 28.59 0.75 -21.14
C LYS A 135 28.96 1.88 -20.17
N GLU A 136 29.98 1.59 -19.34
CA GLU A 136 30.93 2.51 -18.71
C GLU A 136 30.36 3.73 -17.97
N SER A 137 30.06 3.64 -16.66
CA SER A 137 30.18 4.78 -15.70
C SER A 137 29.85 4.39 -14.25
N THR A 138 30.75 3.66 -13.58
CA THR A 138 30.60 3.08 -12.22
C THR A 138 30.54 4.10 -11.05
N VAL A 139 30.12 5.35 -11.30
CA VAL A 139 29.88 6.36 -10.25
C VAL A 139 28.52 7.05 -10.41
N ARG A 140 27.87 6.94 -11.59
CA ARG A 140 26.51 7.45 -11.83
C ARG A 140 25.42 6.38 -11.61
N GLU A 141 25.78 5.10 -11.71
CA GLU A 141 24.86 3.96 -11.63
C GLU A 141 24.23 3.79 -10.24
N VAL A 142 24.97 4.01 -9.14
CA VAL A 142 24.43 3.83 -7.78
C VAL A 142 23.27 4.79 -7.49
N LYS A 143 23.39 6.06 -7.90
CA LYS A 143 22.30 7.04 -7.75
C LYS A 143 21.11 6.70 -8.63
N GLN A 144 21.34 6.22 -9.86
CA GLN A 144 20.28 5.88 -10.79
C GLN A 144 19.51 4.60 -10.36
N GLU A 145 20.21 3.60 -9.82
CA GLU A 145 19.62 2.38 -9.26
C GLU A 145 18.83 2.65 -7.96
N GLU A 146 19.33 3.52 -7.07
CA GLU A 146 18.58 3.93 -5.87
C GLU A 146 17.33 4.75 -6.23
N ILE A 147 17.43 5.68 -7.19
CA ILE A 147 16.29 6.48 -7.68
C ILE A 147 15.24 5.58 -8.35
N THR A 148 15.67 4.61 -9.17
CA THR A 148 14.74 3.66 -9.82
C THR A 148 14.09 2.73 -8.81
N THR A 149 14.84 2.23 -7.83
CA THR A 149 14.29 1.39 -6.75
C THR A 149 13.26 2.16 -5.93
N TRP A 150 13.60 3.37 -5.46
CA TRP A 150 12.70 4.21 -4.68
C TRP A 150 11.40 4.53 -5.43
N THR A 151 11.52 4.88 -6.72
CA THR A 151 10.37 5.15 -7.60
C THR A 151 9.43 3.95 -7.68
N VAL A 152 9.99 2.74 -7.83
CA VAL A 152 9.17 1.52 -7.86
C VAL A 152 8.47 1.27 -6.53
N TYR A 153 9.16 1.43 -5.39
CA TYR A 153 8.51 1.28 -4.07
C TYR A 153 7.38 2.29 -3.89
N ARG A 154 7.61 3.56 -4.26
CA ARG A 154 6.59 4.61 -4.24
C ARG A 154 5.37 4.20 -5.06
N ASP A 155 5.57 3.86 -6.33
CA ASP A 155 4.47 3.60 -7.26
C ASP A 155 3.69 2.34 -6.86
N VAL A 156 4.38 1.29 -6.39
CA VAL A 156 3.73 0.06 -5.91
C VAL A 156 2.92 0.31 -4.64
N ILE A 157 3.48 0.99 -3.64
CA ILE A 157 2.76 1.26 -2.39
C ILE A 157 1.57 2.20 -2.65
N PHE A 158 1.77 3.25 -3.46
CA PHE A 158 0.71 4.17 -3.84
C PHE A 158 -0.43 3.45 -4.55
N ALA A 159 -0.14 2.61 -5.54
CA ALA A 159 -1.16 1.85 -6.25
C ALA A 159 -1.84 0.79 -5.36
N ALA A 160 -1.08 0.08 -4.53
CA ALA A 160 -1.62 -0.96 -3.64
C ALA A 160 -2.50 -0.39 -2.52
N THR A 161 -2.24 0.85 -2.09
CA THR A 161 -3.02 1.58 -1.10
C THR A 161 -4.11 2.46 -1.72
N GLN A 162 -4.32 2.39 -3.04
CA GLN A 162 -5.30 3.23 -3.76
C GLN A 162 -5.10 4.74 -3.51
N GLY A 163 -3.84 5.17 -3.38
CA GLY A 163 -3.46 6.55 -3.12
C GLY A 163 -3.46 6.98 -1.66
N HIS A 164 -3.85 6.11 -0.71
CA HIS A 164 -3.87 6.46 0.72
C HIS A 164 -2.47 6.52 1.35
N PHE A 165 -1.44 6.00 0.68
CA PHE A 165 -0.06 6.08 1.13
C PHE A 165 0.87 6.55 0.01
N LEU A 166 1.65 7.61 0.26
CA LEU A 166 2.57 8.19 -0.71
C LEU A 166 3.98 8.29 -0.12
N LEU A 167 4.99 7.82 -0.86
CA LEU A 167 6.40 8.13 -0.59
C LEU A 167 6.82 9.38 -1.33
N ILE A 168 7.49 10.30 -0.63
CA ILE A 168 7.95 11.58 -1.16
C ILE A 168 9.44 11.78 -0.92
N THR A 169 10.05 12.69 -1.68
CA THR A 169 11.46 13.06 -1.47
C THR A 169 11.60 14.11 -0.37
N GLU A 170 12.84 14.43 0.00
CA GLU A 170 13.12 15.48 0.98
C GLU A 170 12.61 16.84 0.49
N GLU A 171 12.77 17.13 -0.81
CA GLU A 171 12.36 18.38 -1.43
C GLU A 171 10.84 18.58 -1.42
N ASP A 172 10.09 17.47 -1.48
CA ASP A 172 8.63 17.50 -1.44
C ASP A 172 8.10 17.85 -0.03
N VAL A 173 8.85 17.56 1.05
CA VAL A 173 8.41 17.79 2.45
C VAL A 173 8.05 19.25 2.69
N GLU A 174 8.84 20.18 2.14
CA GLU A 174 8.64 21.61 2.34
C GLU A 174 7.31 22.12 1.75
N GLN A 175 6.80 21.46 0.70
CA GLN A 175 5.49 21.80 0.12
C GLN A 175 4.35 21.52 1.12
N TYR A 176 4.49 20.47 1.93
CA TYR A 176 3.50 20.11 2.94
C TYR A 176 3.55 21.00 4.19
N LYS A 177 4.67 21.72 4.39
CA LYS A 177 4.84 22.71 5.47
C LYS A 177 4.18 24.06 5.16
N ALA A 178 3.66 24.25 3.96
CA ALA A 178 2.90 25.45 3.61
C ALA A 178 1.56 25.50 4.36
N GLY A 179 1.19 26.68 4.85
CA GLY A 179 -0.06 26.93 5.57
C GLY A 179 0.14 27.69 6.89
N THR A 180 -0.91 27.73 7.71
CA THR A 180 -0.88 28.34 9.04
C THR A 180 -0.55 27.28 10.09
N VAL A 181 0.57 27.47 10.80
CA VAL A 181 0.92 26.61 11.95
C VAL A 181 -0.07 26.86 13.10
N LEU A 182 -0.82 25.82 13.46
CA LEU A 182 -1.78 25.85 14.56
C LEU A 182 -1.10 25.55 15.91
N CYS A 183 -0.17 24.59 15.93
CA CYS A 183 0.68 24.30 17.07
C CYS A 183 1.93 23.52 16.66
N GLU A 184 2.98 23.64 17.46
CA GLU A 184 4.25 22.93 17.29
C GLU A 184 4.80 22.51 18.66
N GLY A 185 5.56 21.41 18.71
CA GLY A 185 6.30 21.03 19.90
C GLY A 185 7.26 19.87 19.69
N GLU A 186 8.32 19.85 20.49
CA GLU A 186 9.31 18.79 20.52
C GLU A 186 8.77 17.51 21.20
N ILE A 187 9.29 16.37 20.78
CA ILE A 187 8.99 15.04 21.31
C ILE A 187 10.32 14.45 21.77
N MET A 188 10.57 14.45 23.07
CA MET A 188 11.82 13.99 23.67
C MET A 188 11.62 12.72 24.49
N GLU A 189 10.48 12.61 25.18
CA GLU A 189 10.19 11.50 26.07
C GLU A 189 8.72 11.06 26.05
N ARG A 190 8.43 9.92 26.67
CA ARG A 190 7.06 9.37 26.73
C ARG A 190 6.06 10.30 27.41
N SER A 191 6.52 11.15 28.32
CA SER A 191 5.71 12.18 28.98
C SER A 191 5.15 13.20 28.00
N ASP A 192 5.82 13.42 26.87
CA ASP A 192 5.43 14.41 25.88
C ASP A 192 4.18 14.01 25.10
N ILE A 193 3.91 12.71 24.95
CA ILE A 193 2.76 12.20 24.18
C ILE A 193 1.44 12.86 24.64
N PRO A 194 1.03 12.79 25.93
CA PRO A 194 -0.19 13.46 26.37
C PRO A 194 -0.12 14.98 26.25
N VAL A 195 1.04 15.60 26.40
CA VAL A 195 1.19 17.06 26.32
C VAL A 195 0.98 17.53 24.88
N ARG A 196 1.70 16.94 23.91
CA ARG A 196 1.56 17.23 22.48
C ARG A 196 0.14 16.95 21.98
N ARG A 197 -0.45 15.83 22.42
CA ARG A 197 -1.84 15.47 22.10
C ARG A 197 -2.84 16.53 22.61
N ASN A 198 -2.67 17.04 23.83
CA ASN A 198 -3.55 18.07 24.38
C ASN A 198 -3.37 19.42 23.66
N GLN A 199 -2.14 19.79 23.31
CA GLN A 199 -1.87 21.00 22.52
C GLN A 199 -2.56 20.94 21.15
N ALA A 200 -2.43 19.81 20.43
CA ALA A 200 -3.14 19.61 19.18
C ALA A 200 -4.66 19.64 19.37
N LYS A 201 -5.18 19.04 20.46
CA LYS A 201 -6.60 19.08 20.78
C LYS A 201 -7.13 20.51 20.93
N GLU A 202 -6.47 21.34 21.74
CA GLU A 202 -6.85 22.73 21.97
C GLU A 202 -6.80 23.58 20.69
N ALA A 203 -5.87 23.27 19.79
CA ALA A 203 -5.77 23.91 18.49
C ALA A 203 -6.94 23.52 17.57
N LEU A 204 -7.27 22.21 17.51
CA LEU A 204 -8.34 21.67 16.67
C LEU A 204 -9.74 22.05 17.15
N GLU A 205 -9.99 22.11 18.46
CA GLU A 205 -11.30 22.48 19.03
C GLU A 205 -11.74 23.91 18.65
N LYS A 206 -10.80 24.77 18.26
CA LYS A 206 -11.10 26.13 17.75
C LYS A 206 -11.62 26.13 16.31
N LYS A 207 -11.49 25.02 15.59
CA LYS A 207 -11.75 24.91 14.15
C LYS A 207 -12.77 23.83 13.81
N ILE A 208 -12.74 22.71 14.51
CA ILE A 208 -13.57 21.54 14.25
C ILE A 208 -14.65 21.46 15.32
N SER A 209 -15.93 21.49 14.93
CA SER A 209 -17.04 21.39 15.87
C SER A 209 -17.38 19.96 16.28
N ASN A 210 -16.97 18.95 15.49
CA ASN A 210 -17.27 17.55 15.76
C ASN A 210 -16.23 16.91 16.72
N PRO A 211 -16.58 16.60 17.98
CA PRO A 211 -15.63 16.07 18.95
C PRO A 211 -15.17 14.65 18.61
N ALA A 212 -16.00 13.85 17.96
CA ALA A 212 -15.63 12.49 17.56
C ALA A 212 -14.53 12.50 16.47
N LYS A 213 -14.62 13.46 15.55
CA LYS A 213 -13.59 13.68 14.51
C LYS A 213 -12.27 14.13 15.12
N ILE A 214 -12.29 15.06 16.08
CA ILE A 214 -11.09 15.44 16.83
C ILE A 214 -10.47 14.22 17.51
N MET A 215 -11.28 13.38 18.17
CA MET A 215 -10.78 12.20 18.87
C MET A 215 -10.14 11.16 17.94
N SER A 216 -10.67 10.96 16.72
CA SER A 216 -10.05 10.06 15.74
C SER A 216 -8.71 10.61 15.26
N TRP A 217 -8.63 11.91 14.95
CA TRP A 217 -7.38 12.55 14.54
C TRP A 217 -6.30 12.45 15.63
N LEU A 218 -6.68 12.72 16.89
CA LEU A 218 -5.77 12.62 18.03
C LEU A 218 -5.28 11.19 18.29
N LEU A 219 -6.08 10.16 17.97
CA LEU A 219 -5.65 8.77 18.08
C LEU A 219 -4.52 8.48 17.10
N VAL A 220 -4.67 8.90 15.84
CA VAL A 220 -3.65 8.72 14.81
C VAL A 220 -2.39 9.51 15.13
N LEU A 221 -2.54 10.76 15.60
CA LEU A 221 -1.43 11.58 16.07
C LEU A 221 -0.65 10.88 17.19
N SER A 222 -1.37 10.30 18.16
CA SER A 222 -0.73 9.58 19.28
C SER A 222 0.07 8.37 18.80
N GLU A 223 -0.40 7.65 17.78
CA GLU A 223 0.34 6.54 17.18
C GLU A 223 1.60 7.03 16.46
N ALA A 224 1.53 8.15 15.71
CA ALA A 224 2.70 8.74 15.03
C ALA A 224 3.77 9.21 16.02
N ILE A 225 3.39 9.95 17.06
CA ILE A 225 4.30 10.38 18.14
C ILE A 225 4.87 9.17 18.88
N THR A 226 4.05 8.15 19.13
CA THR A 226 4.51 6.91 19.78
C THR A 226 5.55 6.19 18.92
N ASN A 227 5.39 6.18 17.59
CA ASN A 227 6.38 5.60 16.68
C ASN A 227 7.68 6.39 16.68
N THR A 228 7.62 7.71 16.77
CA THR A 228 8.78 8.59 16.93
C THR A 228 9.60 8.17 18.14
N ILE A 229 9.00 8.09 19.33
CA ILE A 229 9.71 7.72 20.58
C ILE A 229 10.18 6.26 20.59
N LYS A 230 9.49 5.37 19.87
CA LYS A 230 9.86 3.94 19.82
C LYS A 230 11.05 3.67 18.90
N HIS A 231 11.16 4.44 17.82
CA HIS A 231 12.06 4.14 16.71
C HIS A 231 13.17 5.19 16.54
N ALA A 232 13.00 6.38 17.11
CA ALA A 232 13.95 7.47 17.15
C ALA A 232 14.21 7.93 18.60
N GLU A 233 15.23 8.78 18.79
CA GLU A 233 15.55 9.37 20.10
C GLU A 233 14.72 10.63 20.37
N GLU A 234 14.55 11.48 19.35
CA GLU A 234 13.84 12.76 19.42
C GLU A 234 13.07 13.05 18.12
N GLY A 235 12.12 13.97 18.19
CA GLY A 235 11.37 14.44 17.03
C GLY A 235 10.58 15.72 17.29
N THR A 236 9.81 16.16 16.29
CA THR A 236 8.94 17.33 16.34
C THR A 236 7.54 16.97 15.83
N MET A 237 6.54 17.64 16.38
CA MET A 237 5.16 17.61 15.88
C MET A 237 4.75 19.01 15.50
N THR A 238 4.25 19.18 14.28
CA THR A 238 3.65 20.42 13.79
C THR A 238 2.27 20.13 13.22
N VAL A 239 1.28 20.94 13.60
CA VAL A 239 -0.07 20.91 13.03
C VAL A 239 -0.26 22.14 12.18
N ILE A 240 -0.61 21.94 10.91
CA ILE A 240 -0.74 23.00 9.90
C ILE A 240 -2.14 22.95 9.32
N GLU A 241 -2.72 24.13 9.11
CA GLU A 241 -3.91 24.31 8.30
C GLU A 241 -3.54 24.88 6.94
N ASP A 242 -3.87 24.16 5.88
CA ASP A 242 -3.78 24.63 4.51
C ASP A 242 -5.18 25.01 4.02
N GLU A 243 -5.49 26.30 4.09
CA GLU A 243 -6.78 26.84 3.66
C GLU A 243 -6.98 26.74 2.14
N GLU A 244 -5.89 26.76 1.35
CA GLU A 244 -5.96 26.65 -0.12
C GLU A 244 -6.33 25.23 -0.53
N ALA A 245 -5.72 24.22 0.10
CA ALA A 245 -6.05 22.82 -0.12
C ALA A 245 -7.31 22.34 0.64
N SER A 246 -7.81 23.14 1.60
CA SER A 246 -8.86 22.74 2.55
C SER A 246 -8.48 21.50 3.37
N GLU A 247 -7.24 21.48 3.87
CA GLU A 247 -6.65 20.34 4.58
C GLU A 247 -6.02 20.74 5.90
N THR A 248 -6.17 19.88 6.91
CA THR A 248 -5.33 19.92 8.11
C THR A 248 -4.25 18.85 7.98
N ARG A 249 -3.00 19.22 8.25
CA ARG A 249 -1.83 18.34 8.17
C ARG A 249 -1.16 18.19 9.52
N PHE A 250 -0.93 16.96 9.95
CA PHE A 250 -0.02 16.69 11.08
C PHE A 250 1.30 16.22 10.52
N ILE A 251 2.36 16.98 10.80
CA ILE A 251 3.73 16.69 10.37
C ILE A 251 4.49 16.21 11.60
N ILE A 252 5.01 14.99 11.53
CA ILE A 252 5.80 14.38 12.59
C ILE A 252 7.17 14.05 12.00
N GLU A 253 8.20 14.72 12.48
CA GLU A 253 9.59 14.53 12.05
C GLU A 253 10.37 13.82 13.15
N ASP A 254 11.17 12.84 12.80
CA ASP A 254 12.01 12.08 13.72
C ASP A 254 13.47 12.07 13.26
N ARG A 255 14.40 11.93 14.22
CA ARG A 255 15.83 11.71 13.95
C ARG A 255 16.24 10.27 14.22
N GLY A 256 15.47 9.33 13.66
CA GLY A 256 15.73 7.90 13.74
C GLY A 256 16.49 7.34 12.54
N PRO A 257 16.71 6.01 12.49
CA PRO A 257 17.40 5.34 11.38
C PRO A 257 16.57 5.25 10.09
N GLY A 258 15.39 5.88 10.06
CA GLY A 258 14.44 5.75 8.97
C GLY A 258 13.76 4.40 8.87
N PHE A 259 12.94 4.24 7.83
CA PHE A 259 12.32 2.99 7.44
C PHE A 259 13.10 2.36 6.28
N PRO A 260 13.56 1.10 6.40
CA PRO A 260 14.14 0.40 5.26
C PRO A 260 13.09 0.27 4.14
N LEU A 261 13.41 0.77 2.94
CA LEU A 261 12.48 0.75 1.80
C LEU A 261 11.88 -0.64 1.54
N LYS A 262 12.71 -1.68 1.65
CA LYS A 262 12.31 -3.10 1.50
C LYS A 262 11.25 -3.59 2.48
N ASP A 263 11.14 -2.95 3.64
CA ASP A 263 10.20 -3.34 4.69
C ASP A 263 8.87 -2.60 4.54
N LEU A 264 8.86 -1.41 3.92
CA LEU A 264 7.67 -0.56 3.77
C LEU A 264 6.45 -1.26 3.15
N PRO A 265 6.55 -2.08 2.08
CA PRO A 265 5.38 -2.80 1.57
C PRO A 265 4.76 -3.73 2.61
N LYS A 266 5.59 -4.36 3.46
CA LYS A 266 5.08 -5.25 4.51
C LYS A 266 4.43 -4.42 5.63
N THR A 267 5.07 -3.34 6.06
CA THR A 267 4.56 -2.48 7.15
C THR A 267 3.29 -1.72 6.77
N THR A 268 3.06 -1.47 5.48
CA THR A 268 1.88 -0.76 4.98
C THR A 268 0.75 -1.70 4.54
N LEU A 269 1.07 -2.79 3.83
CA LEU A 269 0.05 -3.65 3.20
C LEU A 269 -0.34 -4.88 4.04
N LEU A 270 0.48 -5.31 5.00
CA LEU A 270 0.19 -6.47 5.83
C LEU A 270 -0.32 -6.04 7.20
N ALA A 271 -1.63 -6.21 7.41
CA ALA A 271 -2.25 -5.97 8.71
C ALA A 271 -1.56 -6.84 9.78
N GLY A 272 -0.99 -6.21 10.81
CA GLY A 272 -0.33 -6.88 11.91
C GLY A 272 1.16 -7.14 11.73
N TYR A 273 1.76 -6.72 10.60
CA TYR A 273 3.21 -6.81 10.41
C TYR A 273 3.93 -5.71 11.22
N SER A 274 4.82 -6.12 12.12
CA SER A 274 5.66 -5.23 12.91
C SER A 274 7.10 -5.73 12.92
N THR A 275 8.05 -4.81 12.80
CA THR A 275 9.48 -5.12 12.87
C THR A 275 10.00 -5.29 14.31
N LYS A 276 9.25 -4.83 15.34
CA LYS A 276 9.51 -5.05 16.79
C LYS A 276 8.25 -4.81 17.63
N ARG A 277 7.91 -5.70 18.59
CA ARG A 277 6.91 -5.59 19.70
C ARG A 277 5.87 -4.43 19.65
N SER A 278 5.26 -4.20 18.50
CA SER A 278 4.13 -3.31 18.29
C SER A 278 3.09 -4.09 17.52
N MET A 279 1.82 -3.68 17.61
CA MET A 279 0.73 -4.47 17.05
C MET A 279 0.73 -4.51 15.50
N GLY A 280 1.69 -3.84 14.84
CA GLY A 280 1.80 -3.85 13.37
C GLY A 280 0.60 -3.22 12.67
N GLN A 281 -0.14 -2.36 13.38
CA GLN A 281 -1.36 -1.71 12.92
C GLN A 281 -1.19 -0.21 12.69
N GLY A 282 -0.03 0.38 13.02
CA GLY A 282 0.13 1.84 13.05
C GLY A 282 -0.20 2.51 11.73
N PHE A 283 0.43 2.06 10.63
CA PHE A 283 0.12 2.57 9.30
C PHE A 283 -1.28 2.19 8.82
N THR A 284 -1.77 0.99 9.15
CA THR A 284 -3.15 0.59 8.83
C THR A 284 -4.17 1.51 9.50
N LEU A 285 -3.94 1.91 10.75
CA LEU A 285 -4.78 2.83 11.49
C LEU A 285 -4.73 4.24 10.87
N MET A 286 -3.52 4.73 10.58
CA MET A 286 -3.31 6.03 9.93
C MET A 286 -4.05 6.09 8.59
N MET A 287 -3.86 5.12 7.70
CA MET A 287 -4.51 5.09 6.39
C MET A 287 -6.04 4.97 6.46
N LYS A 288 -6.60 4.37 7.52
CA LYS A 288 -8.05 4.26 7.69
C LYS A 288 -8.72 5.55 8.19
N MET A 289 -7.96 6.44 8.81
CA MET A 289 -8.48 7.60 9.54
C MET A 289 -8.02 8.93 8.94
N THR A 290 -7.15 8.88 7.94
CA THR A 290 -6.64 10.04 7.20
C THR A 290 -7.10 9.94 5.75
N LYS A 291 -7.13 11.07 5.06
CA LYS A 291 -7.26 11.11 3.60
C LYS A 291 -6.05 10.45 2.95
N GLN A 292 -4.86 10.78 3.45
CA GLN A 292 -3.59 10.26 2.94
C GLN A 292 -2.51 10.30 4.03
N VAL A 293 -1.66 9.27 4.02
CA VAL A 293 -0.40 9.21 4.75
C VAL A 293 0.72 9.47 3.77
N VAL A 294 1.56 10.45 4.05
CA VAL A 294 2.73 10.77 3.26
C VAL A 294 3.99 10.51 4.09
N LEU A 295 5.00 9.88 3.50
CA LEU A 295 6.23 9.50 4.19
C LEU A 295 7.46 9.92 3.37
N TYR A 296 8.29 10.76 3.97
CA TYR A 296 9.70 10.85 3.63
C TYR A 296 10.51 10.03 4.64
N THR A 297 11.55 9.33 4.19
CA THR A 297 12.42 8.59 5.10
C THR A 297 13.83 8.43 4.53
N SER A 298 14.82 8.56 5.40
CA SER A 298 16.24 8.40 5.11
C SER A 298 16.97 7.82 6.33
N PRO A 299 18.24 7.42 6.21
CA PRO A 299 19.05 7.02 7.36
C PRO A 299 19.25 8.10 8.43
N LEU A 300 18.88 9.36 8.15
CA LEU A 300 19.00 10.49 9.07
C LEU A 300 17.69 10.82 9.81
N GLY A 301 16.57 10.23 9.40
CA GLY A 301 15.26 10.51 9.99
C GLY A 301 14.10 10.19 9.05
N SER A 302 12.89 10.33 9.57
CA SER A 302 11.67 10.26 8.76
C SER A 302 10.73 11.42 9.04
N THR A 303 9.89 11.72 8.06
CA THR A 303 8.80 12.67 8.20
C THR A 303 7.51 11.97 7.80
N ILE A 304 6.60 11.81 8.74
CA ILE A 304 5.24 11.32 8.50
C ILE A 304 4.30 12.52 8.47
N ILE A 305 3.57 12.66 7.37
CA ILE A 305 2.54 13.69 7.22
C ILE A 305 1.19 12.99 7.12
N LEU A 306 0.26 13.35 8.00
CA LEU A 306 -1.10 12.84 8.03
C LEU A 306 -2.03 13.94 7.53
N ILE A 307 -2.71 13.69 6.40
CA ILE A 307 -3.57 14.67 5.74
C ILE A 307 -5.03 14.35 6.06
N PHE A 308 -5.78 15.36 6.45
CA PHE A 308 -7.21 15.25 6.71
C PHE A 308 -7.98 16.35 5.98
N ASP A 309 -9.19 16.03 5.50
CA ASP A 309 -10.06 17.04 4.91
C ASP A 309 -10.68 17.94 5.99
N SER A 310 -10.43 19.24 5.87
CA SER A 310 -11.02 20.28 6.73
C SER A 310 -12.50 20.51 6.40
N SER A 311 -12.98 20.07 5.23
CA SER A 311 -14.30 20.38 4.68
C SER A 311 -15.47 19.59 5.30
N GLU A 312 -15.27 18.47 6.00
CA GLU A 312 -16.40 17.76 6.66
C GLU A 312 -16.75 18.34 8.04
N GLY A 313 -16.86 19.67 8.12
CA GLY A 313 -17.12 20.41 9.36
C GLY A 313 -18.25 21.43 9.27
N ILE A 314 -18.95 21.52 8.12
CA ILE A 314 -20.10 22.40 7.95
C ILE A 314 -21.30 21.56 7.48
N GLU A 315 -21.90 20.83 8.41
CA GLU A 315 -23.33 20.54 8.41
C GLU A 315 -23.90 20.81 9.81
#